data_AF-A5DM10-F1
#
_entry.id   AF-A5DM10-F1
#
_cell.length_a   1.000
_cell.length_b   1.000
_cell.length_c   1.000
_cell.angle_alpha   90.00
_cell.angle_beta   90.00
_cell.angle_gamma   90.00
#
_symmetry.space_group_name_H-M   'P 1'
#
loop_
_entity.id
_entity.type
_entity.pdbx_description
1 polymer ?
#
loop_
_entity_poly.entity_id
_entity_poly.type
_entity_poly.pdbx_seq_one_letter_code
_entity_poly.pdbx_strand_id
1 'polypeptide(L)'
;MGCMDKMAIFRWSRRMVIHTPHLSEGNECSYDVLMLPEAPLRFLDFSSHLTPVDSFFIRISQRRNTRSFSYNVLWRRIKSLHFLHFLYFPLSHPMSITHRTNNKTYKTETPPADAPIEILNQFYWTNEQEPHVQRRKLILKRHPEVSKLTGYEPKTKWYVIGVVLLQLTVAYLLRKTPLNSWKFIVTAYVIGATANQAIFLAIHELSHNLLFKKPIHNKLFAIFANIPIGIPYSASFQPYHQLHHKFLGDAYLDTDLPTHWEGILLSNVLGKVFFACCQIFFYALRPMFITQIQFTYIHLLNIIGQVLADVLVVKFMGVRALGYFIMSSFLAGSLHPCAGHFIAEHYVLNENNNSRREFDAKKVNIPPELLPAETYSYYGPLNKLTWNVGYHNEHHDFPYIAWTKLPELRRIAADFYDPLPHVDSWCGVIWWFCFNDVNTLWNRVKRTGKEKHGTKVSCKLDEN
;
A
#
# COMPACT_ATOMS: atom_id res chain seq x y z
N MET A 1 -39.54 37.50 26.31
CA MET A 1 -38.80 37.60 27.59
C MET A 1 -37.94 36.34 27.68
N GLY A 2 -36.63 36.29 27.45
CA GLY A 2 -35.56 37.29 27.58
C GLY A 2 -34.72 36.95 28.81
N CYS A 3 -33.61 36.21 28.65
CA CYS A 3 -32.30 36.50 29.28
C CYS A 3 -31.20 35.55 28.79
N MET A 4 -29.99 36.10 28.66
CA MET A 4 -28.77 35.55 28.06
C MET A 4 -27.82 34.90 29.09
N ASP A 5 -26.86 34.14 28.54
CA ASP A 5 -25.48 33.88 28.99
C ASP A 5 -25.18 33.07 30.27
N LYS A 6 -24.50 31.92 30.09
CA LYS A 6 -23.05 31.78 30.34
C LYS A 6 -22.50 30.39 29.99
N MET A 7 -21.40 30.41 29.24
CA MET A 7 -20.45 29.32 28.99
C MET A 7 -19.74 28.90 30.28
N ALA A 8 -19.59 27.60 30.53
CA ALA A 8 -18.65 27.07 31.51
C ALA A 8 -17.96 25.79 30.99
N ILE A 9 -16.62 25.87 31.01
CA ILE A 9 -15.63 24.88 30.63
C ILE A 9 -15.57 23.78 31.70
N PHE A 10 -15.78 22.52 31.33
CA PHE A 10 -15.52 21.38 32.23
C PHE A 10 -14.12 20.82 32.02
N ARG A 11 -13.21 21.14 32.95
CA ARG A 11 -12.00 20.35 33.24
C ARG A 11 -12.42 19.10 34.01
N TRP A 12 -12.04 17.91 33.53
CA TRP A 12 -12.03 16.70 34.35
C TRP A 12 -10.59 16.27 34.60
N SER A 13 -10.15 16.44 35.84
CA SER A 13 -8.97 15.78 36.40
C SER A 13 -9.36 14.36 36.82
N ARG A 14 -8.56 13.36 36.44
CA ARG A 14 -8.59 12.04 37.09
C ARG A 14 -7.23 11.78 37.73
N ARG A 15 -7.23 11.80 39.06
CA ARG A 15 -6.18 11.22 39.92
C ARG A 15 -6.17 9.71 39.69
N MET A 16 -5.01 9.17 39.36
CA MET A 16 -4.74 7.73 39.43
C MET A 16 -4.09 7.47 40.78
N VAL A 17 -4.77 6.70 41.63
CA VAL A 17 -4.25 6.19 42.90
C VAL A 17 -3.60 4.85 42.60
N ILE A 18 -2.28 4.76 42.79
CA ILE A 18 -1.53 3.51 42.67
C ILE A 18 -1.18 3.06 44.08
N HIS A 19 -1.65 1.87 44.46
CA HIS A 19 -1.17 1.15 45.64
C HIS A 19 0.08 0.35 45.25
N THR A 20 1.19 0.60 45.93
CA THR A 20 2.38 -0.26 45.94
C THR A 20 2.60 -0.80 47.36
N PRO A 21 2.99 -2.07 47.54
CA PRO A 21 3.39 -2.58 48.85
C PRO A 21 4.86 -2.26 49.15
N HIS A 22 5.11 -1.97 50.42
CA HIS A 22 6.39 -1.69 51.04
C HIS A 22 7.45 -2.79 50.83
N LEU A 23 8.68 -2.37 50.52
CA LEU A 23 9.91 -2.98 51.01
C LEU A 23 10.88 -1.85 51.40
N SER A 24 11.53 -2.04 52.55
CA SER A 24 12.29 -1.08 53.34
C SER A 24 13.79 -1.10 53.05
N GLU A 25 14.47 -0.03 53.50
CA GLU A 25 15.92 0.18 53.63
C GLU A 25 16.66 0.43 52.30
N GLY A 26 17.45 1.48 52.08
CA GLY A 26 18.07 2.47 52.94
C GLY A 26 19.41 2.81 52.29
N ASN A 27 19.60 4.06 51.83
CA ASN A 27 20.87 4.81 51.83
C ASN A 27 20.74 6.09 50.99
N GLU A 28 20.98 7.22 51.66
CA GLU A 28 21.09 8.56 51.10
C GLU A 28 22.35 8.71 50.24
N CYS A 29 22.27 9.51 49.17
CA CYS A 29 23.21 10.62 48.95
C CYS A 29 22.79 11.51 47.77
N SER A 30 22.51 12.77 48.11
CA SER A 30 22.96 14.00 47.43
C SER A 30 22.41 14.37 46.05
N TYR A 31 21.76 15.53 46.04
CA TYR A 31 21.30 16.31 44.90
C TYR A 31 22.46 16.99 44.18
N ASP A 32 22.41 17.04 42.85
CA ASP A 32 22.95 18.15 42.06
C ASP A 32 21.97 18.49 40.92
N VAL A 33 21.34 19.65 41.06
CA VAL A 33 20.48 20.29 40.07
C VAL A 33 21.38 21.19 39.22
N LEU A 34 21.64 20.80 37.97
CA LEU A 34 22.25 21.67 36.97
C LEU A 34 21.17 22.20 36.02
N MET A 35 20.66 23.37 36.38
CA MET A 35 19.91 24.28 35.51
C MET A 35 20.89 25.10 34.68
N LEU A 36 20.81 25.01 33.34
CA LEU A 36 21.42 25.97 32.42
C LEU A 36 20.52 26.15 31.18
N PRO A 37 20.59 27.32 30.50
CA PRO A 37 19.45 28.23 30.39
C PRO A 37 18.78 28.27 29.01
N GLU A 38 17.54 28.77 28.99
CA GLU A 38 16.85 29.26 27.80
C GLU A 38 17.61 30.42 27.14
N ALA A 39 17.76 30.38 25.81
CA ALA A 39 18.12 31.52 24.97
C ALA A 39 17.61 31.28 23.52
N PRO A 40 17.32 32.36 22.75
CA PRO A 40 16.06 32.47 22.03
C PRO A 40 16.13 32.27 20.50
N LEU A 41 14.96 32.01 19.93
CA LEU A 41 14.61 32.12 18.51
C LEU A 41 15.13 33.42 17.89
N ARG A 42 15.92 33.32 16.82
CA ARG A 42 16.16 34.42 15.86
C ARG A 42 15.60 34.05 14.49
N PHE A 43 14.63 34.84 14.06
CA PHE A 43 14.25 35.01 12.66
C PHE A 43 15.42 35.65 11.90
N LEU A 44 15.74 35.12 10.72
CA LEU A 44 16.55 35.81 9.72
C LEU A 44 15.71 35.96 8.46
N ASP A 45 15.25 37.19 8.30
CA ASP A 45 14.65 37.76 7.11
C ASP A 45 15.79 38.19 6.17
N PHE A 46 15.70 37.85 4.88
CA PHE A 46 16.55 38.42 3.85
C PHE A 46 15.78 38.49 2.53
N SER A 47 15.12 39.62 2.33
CA SER A 47 14.73 40.13 1.02
C SER A 47 15.79 41.08 0.46
N SER A 48 15.94 41.03 -0.87
CA SER A 48 16.53 42.01 -1.79
C SER A 48 18.03 42.30 -1.73
N HIS A 49 18.75 41.90 -2.79
CA HIS A 49 19.33 42.84 -3.75
C HIS A 49 19.69 42.12 -5.08
N LEU A 50 19.03 42.57 -6.16
CA LEU A 50 19.37 42.31 -7.56
C LEU A 50 20.44 43.34 -8.00
N THR A 51 21.34 42.97 -8.93
CA THR A 51 21.50 43.57 -10.28
C THR A 51 22.71 42.97 -11.03
N PRO A 52 22.77 43.09 -12.38
CA PRO A 52 23.22 42.04 -13.30
C PRO A 52 24.44 42.43 -14.16
N VAL A 53 25.07 41.47 -14.87
CA VAL A 53 25.88 41.74 -16.07
C VAL A 53 25.82 40.57 -17.08
N ASP A 54 25.11 40.83 -18.18
CA ASP A 54 25.39 40.57 -19.61
C ASP A 54 25.93 39.22 -20.13
N SER A 55 25.16 38.48 -20.95
CA SER A 55 24.89 38.67 -22.40
C SER A 55 26.03 38.19 -23.30
N PHE A 56 25.79 37.17 -24.15
CA PHE A 56 26.09 37.23 -25.60
C PHE A 56 25.50 36.02 -26.36
N PHE A 57 24.65 36.33 -27.32
CA PHE A 57 24.14 35.46 -28.39
C PHE A 57 25.21 35.20 -29.45
N ILE A 58 25.11 34.10 -30.22
CA ILE A 58 25.17 34.08 -31.70
C ILE A 58 24.71 32.71 -32.22
N ARG A 59 23.98 32.78 -33.34
CA ARG A 59 23.28 31.71 -34.09
C ARG A 59 23.84 31.69 -35.52
N ILE A 60 24.26 30.55 -36.06
CA ILE A 60 24.48 30.26 -37.50
C ILE A 60 24.25 28.74 -37.69
N SER A 61 23.17 28.23 -38.29
CA SER A 61 22.76 28.09 -39.71
C SER A 61 23.45 26.98 -40.54
N GLN A 62 22.63 26.00 -40.94
CA GLN A 62 22.60 25.15 -42.16
C GLN A 62 23.86 24.42 -42.69
N ARG A 63 23.72 23.09 -42.91
CA ARG A 63 23.70 22.48 -44.27
C ARG A 63 23.27 21.00 -44.28
N ARG A 64 22.50 20.65 -45.31
CA ARG A 64 22.14 19.29 -45.76
C ARG A 64 23.38 18.53 -46.25
N ASN A 65 23.45 17.20 -46.04
CA ASN A 65 23.73 16.30 -47.14
C ASN A 65 23.33 14.84 -46.87
N THR A 66 22.65 14.28 -47.86
CA THR A 66 22.32 12.87 -48.11
C THR A 66 23.56 12.07 -48.57
N ARG A 67 23.71 10.79 -48.20
CA ARG A 67 24.01 9.63 -49.10
C ARG A 67 24.30 8.31 -48.36
N SER A 68 23.45 7.32 -48.67
CA SER A 68 23.63 5.88 -48.94
C SER A 68 25.04 5.22 -48.90
N PHE A 69 25.06 3.98 -48.35
CA PHE A 69 25.81 2.72 -48.68
C PHE A 69 26.29 2.04 -47.38
N SER A 70 26.39 0.73 -47.16
CA SER A 70 25.84 -0.54 -47.67
C SER A 70 26.27 -1.65 -46.68
N TYR A 71 25.73 -2.85 -46.86
CA TYR A 71 25.80 -4.06 -46.05
C TYR A 71 27.18 -4.66 -45.71
N ASN A 72 27.14 -5.46 -44.63
CA ASN A 72 27.95 -6.66 -44.27
C ASN A 72 29.10 -6.53 -43.27
N VAL A 73 29.29 -7.64 -42.53
CA VAL A 73 30.23 -7.94 -41.43
C VAL A 73 29.55 -7.73 -40.07
N LEU A 74 29.14 -8.73 -39.28
CA LEU A 74 29.81 -9.99 -38.97
C LEU A 74 28.80 -10.99 -38.35
N TRP A 75 28.23 -11.88 -39.17
CA TRP A 75 27.63 -13.14 -38.73
C TRP A 75 28.72 -14.20 -38.68
N ARG A 76 29.25 -14.55 -37.49
CA ARG A 76 29.98 -15.81 -37.28
C ARG A 76 30.15 -16.12 -35.79
N ARG A 77 29.66 -17.31 -35.42
CA ARG A 77 29.92 -18.12 -34.20
C ARG A 77 28.77 -18.22 -33.19
N ILE A 78 27.71 -18.93 -33.59
CA ILE A 78 26.98 -19.82 -32.68
C ILE A 78 26.77 -21.13 -33.46
N LYS A 79 27.48 -22.19 -33.05
CA LYS A 79 27.05 -23.61 -33.18
C LYS A 79 28.07 -24.54 -32.52
N SER A 80 27.51 -25.58 -31.90
CA SER A 80 28.09 -26.77 -31.26
C SER A 80 28.24 -26.67 -29.73
N LEU A 81 27.84 -27.66 -28.93
CA LEU A 81 26.91 -28.80 -29.08
C LEU A 81 26.77 -29.41 -27.65
N HIS A 82 25.68 -30.13 -27.41
CA HIS A 82 25.31 -30.85 -26.18
C HIS A 82 26.39 -31.81 -25.59
N PHE A 83 26.41 -32.02 -24.25
CA PHE A 83 26.06 -33.30 -23.59
C PHE A 83 26.04 -33.20 -22.04
N LEU A 84 25.22 -34.06 -21.44
CA LEU A 84 24.86 -34.25 -20.01
C LEU A 84 26.05 -34.43 -19.02
N HIS A 85 25.83 -34.01 -17.77
CA HIS A 85 25.94 -34.90 -16.57
C HIS A 85 25.21 -34.30 -15.36
N PHE A 86 24.29 -35.09 -14.78
CA PHE A 86 23.84 -34.96 -13.39
C PHE A 86 24.99 -35.41 -12.48
N LEU A 87 25.39 -34.56 -11.52
CA LEU A 87 26.14 -34.97 -10.34
C LEU A 87 25.73 -34.03 -9.18
N TYR A 88 25.09 -34.62 -8.18
CA TYR A 88 24.97 -34.06 -6.84
C TYR A 88 26.36 -33.70 -6.31
N PHE A 89 26.59 -32.47 -5.81
CA PHE A 89 27.46 -32.18 -4.66
C PHE A 89 27.02 -30.85 -3.99
N PRO A 90 27.28 -30.70 -2.68
CA PRO A 90 26.63 -29.78 -1.75
C PRO A 90 27.45 -28.50 -1.50
N LEU A 91 26.90 -27.63 -0.63
CA LEU A 91 27.55 -26.52 0.07
C LEU A 91 27.95 -25.31 -0.80
N SER A 92 27.12 -24.27 -0.65
CA SER A 92 27.45 -22.83 -0.65
C SER A 92 28.86 -22.48 -1.11
N HIS A 93 29.04 -22.30 -2.43
CA HIS A 93 30.18 -21.57 -2.94
C HIS A 93 29.85 -20.07 -3.02
N PRO A 94 30.77 -19.18 -2.61
CA PRO A 94 30.57 -17.74 -2.71
C PRO A 94 30.26 -17.34 -4.15
N MET A 95 29.17 -16.59 -4.32
CA MET A 95 28.78 -16.08 -5.63
C MET A 95 29.68 -14.89 -5.96
N SER A 96 30.39 -14.96 -7.08
CA SER A 96 31.25 -13.89 -7.56
C SER A 96 30.51 -13.02 -8.57
N ILE A 97 30.38 -11.72 -8.28
CA ILE A 97 29.78 -10.72 -9.16
C ILE A 97 30.89 -9.80 -9.67
N THR A 98 31.12 -9.79 -10.99
CA THR A 98 32.10 -8.90 -11.62
C THR A 98 31.45 -7.61 -12.11
N HIS A 99 31.96 -6.47 -11.66
CA HIS A 99 31.47 -5.16 -12.02
C HIS A 99 31.77 -4.85 -13.49
N ARG A 100 30.71 -4.62 -14.27
CA ARG A 100 30.75 -4.56 -15.75
C ARG A 100 31.71 -3.51 -16.34
N THR A 101 31.99 -2.43 -15.62
CA THR A 101 32.81 -1.30 -16.11
C THR A 101 34.21 -1.20 -15.51
N ASN A 102 34.52 -1.93 -14.43
CA ASN A 102 35.83 -1.82 -13.77
C ASN A 102 36.51 -3.19 -13.57
N ASN A 103 35.93 -4.28 -14.10
CA ASN A 103 36.45 -5.65 -14.01
C ASN A 103 36.82 -6.14 -12.59
N LYS A 104 36.36 -5.45 -11.54
CA LYS A 104 36.52 -5.89 -10.16
C LYS A 104 35.48 -6.96 -9.86
N THR A 105 35.94 -8.11 -9.38
CA THR A 105 35.08 -9.22 -8.97
C THR A 105 34.90 -9.18 -7.46
N TYR A 106 33.66 -8.99 -7.03
CA TYR A 106 33.26 -9.06 -5.63
C TYR A 106 32.78 -10.46 -5.33
N LYS A 107 33.35 -11.10 -4.30
CA LYS A 107 32.85 -12.37 -3.78
C LYS A 107 31.83 -12.04 -2.70
N THR A 108 30.60 -12.51 -2.85
CA THR A 108 29.56 -12.41 -1.81
C THR A 108 29.24 -13.80 -1.29
N GLU A 109 29.32 -13.94 0.03
CA GLU A 109 28.80 -15.08 0.76
C GLU A 109 27.38 -14.74 1.22
N THR A 110 26.46 -15.70 1.06
CA THR A 110 25.14 -15.59 1.69
C THR A 110 25.38 -15.68 3.19
N PRO A 111 24.95 -14.68 3.99
CA PRO A 111 25.21 -14.70 5.42
C PRO A 111 24.56 -15.94 6.07
N PRO A 112 25.20 -16.51 7.10
CA PRO A 112 24.59 -17.53 7.96
C PRO A 112 23.22 -17.09 8.50
N ALA A 113 22.33 -18.04 8.80
CA ALA A 113 20.99 -17.75 9.32
C ALA A 113 21.00 -17.00 10.66
N ASP A 114 22.13 -17.04 11.36
CA ASP A 114 22.46 -16.43 12.64
C ASP A 114 23.38 -15.21 12.52
N ALA A 115 23.59 -14.67 11.31
CA ALA A 115 24.42 -13.48 11.12
C ALA A 115 23.88 -12.26 11.89
N PRO A 116 24.76 -11.34 12.33
CA PRO A 116 24.36 -10.14 13.08
C PRO A 116 23.30 -9.32 12.35
N ILE A 117 22.28 -8.89 13.11
CA ILE A 117 21.04 -8.25 12.64
C ILE A 117 21.25 -6.91 11.91
N GLU A 118 22.48 -6.39 11.91
CA GLU A 118 22.90 -5.23 11.13
C GLU A 118 22.63 -5.42 9.61
N ILE A 119 22.55 -6.68 9.17
CA ILE A 119 22.18 -7.11 7.80
C ILE A 119 20.64 -7.14 7.58
N LEU A 120 19.83 -7.08 8.64
CA LEU A 120 18.36 -7.15 8.67
C LEU A 120 17.69 -5.76 8.82
N ASN A 121 18.35 -4.68 8.41
CA ASN A 121 17.78 -3.32 8.37
C ASN A 121 16.75 -3.09 7.25
N GLN A 122 16.03 -4.14 6.89
CA GLN A 122 15.03 -4.18 5.82
C GLN A 122 13.76 -4.76 6.43
N PHE A 123 13.23 -5.84 5.87
CA PHE A 123 11.96 -6.42 6.30
C PHE A 123 12.06 -7.28 7.56
N TYR A 124 10.93 -7.44 8.25
CA TYR A 124 10.79 -8.45 9.30
C TYR A 124 10.67 -9.83 8.66
N TRP A 125 11.69 -10.66 8.77
CA TRP A 125 11.66 -12.02 8.20
C TRP A 125 11.12 -13.04 9.19
N THR A 126 10.20 -13.89 8.75
CA THR A 126 9.65 -14.99 9.57
C THR A 126 9.57 -16.30 8.79
N ASN A 127 9.71 -17.40 9.52
CA ASN A 127 9.46 -18.77 9.04
C ASN A 127 8.05 -19.25 9.39
N GLU A 128 7.29 -18.48 10.17
CA GLU A 128 5.90 -18.76 10.50
C GLU A 128 5.01 -18.65 9.26
N GLN A 129 3.92 -19.41 9.23
CA GLN A 129 2.90 -19.25 8.19
C GLN A 129 2.15 -17.94 8.38
N GLU A 130 1.46 -17.49 7.34
CA GLU A 130 0.56 -16.33 7.48
C GLU A 130 -0.57 -16.66 8.49
N PRO A 131 -0.98 -15.69 9.33
CA PRO A 131 -1.80 -15.97 10.51
C PRO A 131 -3.27 -16.25 10.19
N HIS A 132 -3.76 -15.86 9.01
CA HIS A 132 -5.18 -15.88 8.68
C HIS A 132 -5.71 -17.29 8.44
N VAL A 133 -4.98 -18.16 7.74
CA VAL A 133 -5.40 -19.56 7.55
C VAL A 133 -5.48 -20.29 8.88
N GLN A 134 -4.53 -20.07 9.79
CA GLN A 134 -4.57 -20.69 11.12
C GLN A 134 -5.74 -20.15 11.94
N ARG A 135 -5.90 -18.83 12.01
CA ARG A 135 -6.97 -18.20 12.78
C ARG A 135 -8.36 -18.57 12.25
N ARG A 136 -8.57 -18.58 10.93
CA ARG A 136 -9.79 -19.10 10.28
C ARG A 136 -10.14 -20.51 10.75
N LYS A 137 -9.18 -21.44 10.77
CA LYS A 137 -9.41 -22.83 11.21
C LYS A 137 -9.81 -22.89 12.68
N LEU A 138 -9.17 -22.11 13.54
CA LEU A 138 -9.49 -22.06 14.96
C LEU A 138 -10.87 -21.45 15.21
N ILE A 139 -11.20 -20.36 14.51
CA ILE A 139 -12.53 -19.72 14.57
C ILE A 139 -13.60 -20.71 14.11
N LEU A 140 -13.45 -21.37 12.97
CA LEU A 140 -14.45 -22.34 12.48
C LEU A 140 -14.62 -23.54 13.43
N LYS A 141 -13.58 -23.92 14.16
CA LYS A 141 -13.66 -24.98 15.18
C LYS A 141 -14.43 -24.53 16.42
N ARG A 142 -14.22 -23.29 16.88
CA ARG A 142 -14.83 -22.77 18.11
C ARG A 142 -16.22 -22.17 17.90
N HIS A 143 -16.40 -21.51 16.76
CA HIS A 143 -17.59 -20.77 16.35
C HIS A 143 -18.08 -21.25 14.97
N PRO A 144 -18.54 -22.51 14.84
CA PRO A 144 -18.94 -23.09 13.56
C PRO A 144 -20.08 -22.31 12.86
N GLU A 145 -20.87 -21.54 13.61
CA GLU A 145 -21.92 -20.66 13.10
C GLU A 145 -21.40 -19.55 12.18
N VAL A 146 -20.11 -19.19 12.24
CA VAL A 146 -19.47 -18.24 11.31
C VAL A 146 -19.65 -18.67 9.86
N SER A 147 -19.67 -19.98 9.59
CA SER A 147 -19.92 -20.52 8.25
C SER A 147 -21.24 -20.05 7.63
N LYS A 148 -22.25 -19.69 8.45
CA LYS A 148 -23.55 -19.18 7.99
C LYS A 148 -23.47 -17.74 7.46
N LEU A 149 -22.42 -17.00 7.79
CA LEU A 149 -22.21 -15.64 7.29
C LEU A 149 -21.69 -15.62 5.86
N THR A 150 -21.12 -16.73 5.38
CA THR A 150 -20.54 -16.84 4.04
C THR A 150 -21.58 -16.56 2.94
N GLY A 151 -21.11 -15.98 1.84
CA GLY A 151 -21.93 -15.71 0.66
C GLY A 151 -22.08 -14.23 0.34
N TYR A 152 -22.99 -13.98 -0.60
CA TYR A 152 -23.04 -12.73 -1.37
C TYR A 152 -23.84 -11.61 -0.70
N GLU A 153 -23.51 -10.37 -1.05
CA GLU A 153 -24.32 -9.17 -0.77
C GLU A 153 -24.79 -8.53 -2.09
N PRO A 154 -25.90 -9.02 -2.68
CA PRO A 154 -26.37 -8.57 -3.98
C PRO A 154 -26.97 -7.16 -3.97
N LYS A 155 -27.21 -6.54 -2.81
CA LYS A 155 -27.63 -5.14 -2.74
C LYS A 155 -26.48 -4.17 -2.99
N THR A 156 -25.22 -4.60 -2.77
CA THR A 156 -24.02 -3.76 -2.98
C THR A 156 -23.96 -3.18 -4.39
N LYS A 157 -24.39 -3.93 -5.42
CA LYS A 157 -24.40 -3.46 -6.82
C LYS A 157 -25.20 -2.16 -7.01
N TRP A 158 -26.28 -1.95 -6.26
CA TRP A 158 -27.10 -0.75 -6.36
C TRP A 158 -26.39 0.47 -5.77
N TYR A 159 -25.68 0.29 -4.66
CA TYR A 159 -24.83 1.35 -4.11
C TYR A 159 -23.69 1.69 -5.05
N VAL A 160 -23.02 0.68 -5.64
CA VAL A 160 -21.95 0.89 -6.63
C VAL A 160 -22.47 1.66 -7.85
N ILE A 161 -23.63 1.30 -8.40
CA ILE A 161 -24.28 2.07 -9.47
C ILE A 161 -24.51 3.52 -9.03
N GLY A 162 -25.00 3.74 -7.81
CA GLY A 162 -25.17 5.08 -7.26
C GLY A 162 -23.87 5.89 -7.21
N VAL A 163 -22.75 5.28 -6.79
CA VAL A 163 -21.43 5.94 -6.74
C VAL A 163 -20.91 6.24 -8.16
N VAL A 164 -21.08 5.33 -9.12
CA VAL A 164 -20.72 5.56 -10.53
C VAL A 164 -21.55 6.70 -11.12
N LEU A 165 -22.86 6.72 -10.86
CA LEU A 165 -23.74 7.80 -11.30
C LEU A 165 -23.38 9.14 -10.65
N LEU A 166 -23.00 9.16 -9.37
CA LEU A 166 -22.50 10.35 -8.70
C LEU A 166 -21.26 10.90 -9.41
N GLN A 167 -20.28 10.04 -9.67
CA GLN A 167 -19.05 10.40 -10.39
C GLN A 167 -19.34 10.97 -11.78
N LEU A 168 -20.17 10.29 -12.58
CA LEU A 168 -20.60 10.77 -13.90
C LEU A 168 -21.33 12.13 -13.79
N THR A 169 -22.20 12.29 -12.80
CA THR A 169 -22.92 13.55 -12.56
C THR A 169 -21.96 14.69 -12.24
N VAL A 170 -21.03 14.48 -11.31
CA VAL A 170 -20.06 15.51 -10.92
C VAL A 170 -19.12 15.85 -12.09
N ALA A 171 -18.66 14.84 -12.83
CA ALA A 171 -17.86 15.03 -14.04
C ALA A 171 -18.61 15.89 -15.08
N TYR A 172 -19.92 15.63 -15.27
CA TYR A 172 -20.77 16.43 -16.15
C TYR A 172 -20.86 17.88 -15.67
N LEU A 173 -21.07 18.10 -14.37
CA LEU A 173 -21.18 19.44 -13.80
C LEU A 173 -19.86 20.24 -13.90
N LEU A 174 -18.71 19.56 -13.79
CA LEU A 174 -17.38 20.16 -13.92
C LEU A 174 -16.87 20.32 -15.36
N ARG A 175 -17.62 19.88 -16.38
CA ARG A 175 -17.17 19.87 -17.79
C ARG A 175 -16.68 21.19 -18.35
N LYS A 176 -17.15 22.32 -17.81
CA LYS A 176 -16.75 23.68 -18.22
C LYS A 176 -15.77 24.34 -17.24
N THR A 177 -15.40 23.66 -16.16
CA THR A 177 -14.57 24.20 -15.09
C THR A 177 -13.09 23.88 -15.36
N PRO A 178 -12.17 24.87 -15.36
CA PRO A 178 -10.74 24.61 -15.56
C PRO A 178 -10.16 23.64 -14.53
N LEU A 179 -9.28 22.73 -14.98
CA LEU A 179 -8.67 21.68 -14.13
C LEU A 179 -7.88 22.26 -12.95
N ASN A 180 -7.21 23.39 -13.16
CA ASN A 180 -6.40 24.08 -12.15
C ASN A 180 -7.21 24.99 -11.23
N SER A 181 -8.53 25.09 -11.41
CA SER A 181 -9.35 25.90 -10.53
C SER A 181 -9.52 25.22 -9.17
N TRP A 182 -9.51 26.02 -8.09
CA TRP A 182 -9.72 25.51 -6.74
C TRP A 182 -11.04 24.72 -6.63
N LYS A 183 -12.10 25.18 -7.31
CA LYS A 183 -13.40 24.49 -7.34
C LYS A 183 -13.26 23.07 -7.89
N PHE A 184 -12.50 22.90 -8.97
CA PHE A 184 -12.29 21.59 -9.58
C PHE A 184 -11.46 20.68 -8.65
N ILE A 185 -10.33 21.18 -8.13
CA ILE A 185 -9.43 20.42 -7.26
C ILE A 185 -10.11 20.00 -5.96
N VAL A 186 -10.79 20.93 -5.28
CA VAL A 186 -11.50 20.62 -4.02
C VAL A 186 -12.64 19.64 -4.27
N THR A 187 -13.40 19.78 -5.36
CA THR A 187 -14.47 18.83 -5.70
C THR A 187 -13.91 17.44 -6.03
N ALA A 188 -12.81 17.38 -6.80
CA ALA A 188 -12.11 16.14 -7.10
C ALA A 188 -11.52 15.48 -5.85
N TYR A 189 -11.03 16.24 -4.89
CA TYR A 189 -10.50 15.70 -3.64
C TYR A 189 -11.63 15.23 -2.70
N VAL A 190 -12.60 16.08 -2.38
CA VAL A 190 -13.60 15.76 -1.36
C VAL A 190 -14.63 14.75 -1.86
N ILE A 191 -15.23 15.00 -3.04
CA ILE A 191 -16.26 14.12 -3.59
C ILE A 191 -15.62 13.04 -4.44
N GLY A 192 -14.76 13.44 -5.38
CA GLY A 192 -14.14 12.55 -6.34
C GLY A 192 -13.30 11.44 -5.69
N ALA A 193 -12.33 11.81 -4.85
CA ALA A 193 -11.41 10.88 -4.24
C ALA A 193 -12.11 9.96 -3.24
N THR A 194 -13.03 10.49 -2.42
CA THR A 194 -13.87 9.68 -1.53
C THR A 194 -14.71 8.66 -2.28
N ALA A 195 -15.39 9.07 -3.35
CA ALA A 195 -16.18 8.14 -4.14
C ALA A 195 -15.30 7.15 -4.93
N ASN A 196 -14.11 7.54 -5.40
CA ASN A 196 -13.18 6.60 -6.03
C ASN A 196 -12.57 5.61 -5.03
N GLN A 197 -12.39 6.01 -3.76
CA GLN A 197 -12.05 5.07 -2.69
C GLN A 197 -13.13 3.99 -2.51
N ALA A 198 -14.40 4.41 -2.49
CA ALA A 198 -15.50 3.46 -2.51
C ALA A 198 -15.46 2.59 -3.80
N ILE A 199 -15.17 3.14 -4.98
CA ILE A 199 -15.08 2.33 -6.21
C ILE A 199 -13.93 1.31 -6.16
N PHE A 200 -12.72 1.70 -5.72
CA PHE A 200 -11.60 0.76 -5.57
C PHE A 200 -11.97 -0.40 -4.65
N LEU A 201 -12.63 -0.10 -3.53
CA LEU A 201 -13.00 -1.13 -2.57
C LEU A 201 -14.24 -1.93 -2.98
N ALA A 202 -15.09 -1.39 -3.85
CA ALA A 202 -16.15 -2.17 -4.49
C ALA A 202 -15.56 -3.19 -5.49
N ILE A 203 -14.52 -2.79 -6.23
CA ILE A 203 -13.77 -3.68 -7.12
C ILE A 203 -13.03 -4.74 -6.29
N HIS A 204 -12.52 -4.38 -5.11
CA HIS A 204 -12.00 -5.32 -4.13
C HIS A 204 -13.04 -6.37 -3.72
N GLU A 205 -14.25 -5.99 -3.30
CA GLU A 205 -15.32 -6.95 -2.98
C GLU A 205 -15.72 -7.82 -4.18
N LEU A 206 -15.74 -7.25 -5.39
CA LEU A 206 -16.00 -7.98 -6.63
C LEU A 206 -14.90 -9.01 -6.94
N SER A 207 -13.66 -8.76 -6.55
CA SER A 207 -12.53 -9.70 -6.73
C SER A 207 -12.68 -10.97 -5.91
N HIS A 208 -13.43 -10.90 -4.80
CA HIS A 208 -13.83 -12.04 -3.96
C HIS A 208 -15.16 -12.67 -4.39
N ASN A 209 -15.70 -12.22 -5.52
CA ASN A 209 -16.98 -12.67 -6.07
C ASN A 209 -18.18 -12.42 -5.14
N LEU A 210 -18.16 -11.38 -4.31
CA LEU A 210 -19.14 -11.18 -3.24
C LEU A 210 -20.44 -10.48 -3.67
N LEU A 211 -20.54 -9.93 -4.87
CA LEU A 211 -21.75 -9.23 -5.33
C LEU A 211 -22.72 -10.13 -6.10
N PHE A 212 -22.19 -11.13 -6.79
CA PHE A 212 -22.97 -12.02 -7.66
C PHE A 212 -22.57 -13.49 -7.47
N LYS A 213 -23.53 -14.38 -7.66
CA LYS A 213 -23.31 -15.83 -7.55
C LYS A 213 -22.29 -16.39 -8.55
N LYS A 214 -22.33 -15.90 -9.79
CA LYS A 214 -21.44 -16.36 -10.87
C LYS A 214 -20.21 -15.46 -10.94
N PRO A 215 -18.97 -15.99 -10.91
CA PRO A 215 -17.75 -15.18 -10.97
C PRO A 215 -17.70 -14.23 -12.18
N ILE A 216 -18.15 -14.68 -13.36
CA ILE A 216 -18.20 -13.85 -14.57
C ILE A 216 -19.06 -12.59 -14.40
N HIS A 217 -20.15 -12.65 -13.63
CA HIS A 217 -20.98 -11.46 -13.38
C HIS A 217 -20.24 -10.43 -12.51
N ASN A 218 -19.46 -10.88 -11.53
CA ASN A 218 -18.61 -9.97 -10.74
C ASN A 218 -17.55 -9.32 -11.64
N LYS A 219 -16.87 -10.09 -12.48
CA LYS A 219 -15.85 -9.56 -13.41
C LYS A 219 -16.42 -8.52 -14.38
N LEU A 220 -17.57 -8.81 -15.00
CA LEU A 220 -18.22 -7.87 -15.92
C LEU A 220 -18.74 -6.62 -15.20
N PHE A 221 -19.29 -6.78 -13.99
CA PHE A 221 -19.73 -5.64 -13.19
C PHE A 221 -18.56 -4.80 -12.65
N ALA A 222 -17.40 -5.42 -12.41
CA ALA A 222 -16.18 -4.71 -12.04
C ALA A 222 -15.68 -3.80 -13.17
N ILE A 223 -15.81 -4.21 -14.44
CA ILE A 223 -15.53 -3.34 -15.60
C ILE A 223 -16.46 -2.13 -15.61
N PHE A 224 -17.74 -2.32 -15.29
CA PHE A 224 -18.68 -1.19 -15.15
C PHE A 224 -18.31 -0.28 -13.97
N ALA A 225 -18.02 -0.85 -12.79
CA ALA A 225 -17.59 -0.10 -11.61
C ALA A 225 -16.30 0.69 -11.86
N ASN A 226 -15.43 0.22 -12.76
CA ASN A 226 -14.17 0.84 -13.12
C ASN A 226 -14.31 2.13 -13.95
N ILE A 227 -15.46 2.40 -14.58
CA ILE A 227 -15.66 3.55 -15.47
C ILE A 227 -15.13 4.88 -14.90
N PRO A 228 -15.50 5.33 -13.67
CA PRO A 228 -15.05 6.59 -13.10
C PRO A 228 -13.58 6.60 -12.63
N ILE A 229 -12.83 5.50 -12.84
CA ILE A 229 -11.38 5.47 -12.59
C ILE A 229 -10.62 6.14 -13.74
N GLY A 230 -11.10 5.99 -14.99
CA GLY A 230 -10.49 6.54 -16.20
C GLY A 230 -9.31 5.73 -16.77
N ILE A 231 -8.96 4.60 -16.16
CA ILE A 231 -7.93 3.66 -16.64
C ILE A 231 -8.35 2.21 -16.36
N PRO A 232 -8.02 1.23 -17.20
CA PRO A 232 -8.44 -0.16 -17.02
C PRO A 232 -7.67 -0.81 -15.86
N TYR A 233 -8.34 -1.01 -14.72
CA TYR A 233 -7.73 -1.46 -13.47
C TYR A 233 -8.33 -2.79 -12.98
N SER A 234 -9.66 -2.93 -13.04
CA SER A 234 -10.42 -4.00 -12.36
C SER A 234 -9.99 -5.43 -12.70
N ALA A 235 -9.68 -5.71 -13.96
CA ALA A 235 -9.29 -7.06 -14.39
C ALA A 235 -7.92 -7.49 -13.86
N SER A 236 -6.97 -6.55 -13.80
CA SER A 236 -5.63 -6.80 -13.28
C SER A 236 -5.63 -6.88 -11.75
N PHE A 237 -6.51 -6.13 -11.08
CA PHE A 237 -6.55 -6.09 -9.62
C PHE A 237 -6.82 -7.46 -9.00
N GLN A 238 -7.86 -8.16 -9.47
CA GLN A 238 -8.30 -9.43 -8.88
C GLN A 238 -7.19 -10.48 -8.69
N PRO A 239 -6.42 -10.87 -9.72
CA PRO A 239 -5.40 -11.91 -9.55
C PRO A 239 -4.26 -11.49 -8.62
N TYR A 240 -3.80 -10.23 -8.65
CA TYR A 240 -2.79 -9.76 -7.70
C TYR A 240 -3.34 -9.73 -6.27
N HIS A 241 -4.58 -9.29 -6.10
CA HIS A 241 -5.23 -9.24 -4.80
C HIS A 241 -5.42 -10.63 -4.19
N GLN A 242 -5.79 -11.62 -5.00
CA GLN A 242 -5.89 -13.01 -4.58
C GLN A 242 -4.54 -13.61 -4.21
N LEU A 243 -3.47 -13.28 -4.95
CA LEU A 243 -2.11 -13.69 -4.59
C LEU A 243 -1.70 -13.11 -3.24
N HIS A 244 -1.98 -11.84 -3.00
CA HIS A 244 -1.72 -11.18 -1.73
C HIS A 244 -2.42 -11.87 -0.55
N HIS A 245 -3.71 -12.18 -0.66
CA HIS A 245 -4.41 -12.95 0.39
C HIS A 245 -3.86 -14.35 0.61
N LYS A 246 -3.42 -15.03 -0.44
CA LYS A 246 -2.99 -16.43 -0.39
C LYS A 246 -1.54 -16.58 0.06
N PHE A 247 -0.70 -15.60 -0.28
CA PHE A 247 0.75 -15.64 -0.11
C PHE A 247 1.25 -14.40 0.64
N LEU A 248 0.49 -13.93 1.63
CA LEU A 248 0.81 -12.71 2.39
C LEU A 248 2.25 -12.72 2.93
N GLY A 249 3.01 -11.69 2.58
CA GLY A 249 4.42 -11.56 2.96
C GLY A 249 5.38 -12.38 2.09
N ASP A 250 4.93 -13.12 1.08
CA ASP A 250 5.81 -13.86 0.17
C ASP A 250 6.63 -12.91 -0.71
N ALA A 251 7.96 -13.05 -0.67
CA ALA A 251 8.88 -12.14 -1.36
C ALA A 251 8.73 -12.08 -2.89
N TYR A 252 8.09 -13.08 -3.52
CA TYR A 252 7.94 -13.17 -4.97
C TYR A 252 6.49 -13.01 -5.41
N LEU A 253 5.54 -13.58 -4.66
CA LEU A 253 4.13 -13.63 -5.05
C LEU A 253 3.28 -12.50 -4.48
N ASP A 254 3.66 -11.94 -3.34
CA ASP A 254 2.98 -10.78 -2.75
C ASP A 254 3.53 -9.48 -3.33
N THR A 255 2.83 -8.94 -4.32
CA THR A 255 3.21 -7.71 -5.01
C THR A 255 2.93 -6.45 -4.20
N ASP A 256 2.30 -6.58 -3.02
CA ASP A 256 2.00 -5.46 -2.13
C ASP A 256 3.24 -4.98 -1.34
N LEU A 257 4.24 -5.85 -1.21
CA LEU A 257 5.48 -5.55 -0.50
C LEU A 257 6.33 -4.53 -1.27
N PRO A 258 6.88 -3.50 -0.59
CA PRO A 258 7.86 -2.63 -1.20
C PRO A 258 9.08 -3.39 -1.71
N THR A 259 9.63 -2.87 -2.81
CA THR A 259 10.90 -3.38 -3.34
C THR A 259 12.06 -2.90 -2.48
N HIS A 260 13.19 -3.59 -2.57
CA HIS A 260 14.41 -3.18 -1.88
C HIS A 260 14.84 -1.75 -2.26
N TRP A 261 14.71 -1.38 -3.54
CA TRP A 261 15.03 -0.03 -4.02
C TRP A 261 14.11 1.05 -3.45
N GLU A 262 12.80 0.77 -3.40
CA GLU A 262 11.84 1.66 -2.75
C GLU A 262 12.20 1.85 -1.27
N GLY A 263 12.53 0.78 -0.56
CA GLY A 263 12.96 0.84 0.83
C GLY A 263 14.21 1.71 1.03
N ILE A 264 15.22 1.63 0.16
CA ILE A 264 16.42 2.47 0.26
C ILE A 264 16.08 3.95 0.01
N LEU A 265 15.38 4.22 -1.10
CA LEU A 265 15.18 5.59 -1.59
C LEU A 265 14.12 6.36 -0.80
N LEU A 266 13.07 5.67 -0.37
CA LEU A 266 11.86 6.31 0.13
C LEU A 266 11.75 6.29 1.67
N SER A 267 12.65 5.63 2.40
CA SER A 267 12.54 5.50 3.88
C SER A 267 12.99 6.74 4.69
N ASN A 268 13.10 7.91 4.07
CA ASN A 268 13.28 9.20 4.74
C ASN A 268 11.97 10.02 4.64
N VAL A 269 11.83 11.10 5.43
CA VAL A 269 10.59 11.89 5.47
C VAL A 269 10.12 12.34 4.07
N LEU A 270 11.00 12.90 3.25
CA LEU A 270 10.64 13.35 1.89
C LEU A 270 10.24 12.17 0.99
N GLY A 271 10.97 11.06 1.09
CA GLY A 271 10.67 9.83 0.37
C GLY A 271 9.32 9.22 0.76
N LYS A 272 8.97 9.23 2.05
CA LYS A 272 7.70 8.71 2.57
C LYS A 272 6.53 9.60 2.21
N VAL A 273 6.72 10.92 2.25
CA VAL A 273 5.72 11.88 1.75
C VAL A 273 5.53 11.69 0.25
N PHE A 274 6.60 11.53 -0.54
CA PHE A 274 6.49 11.24 -1.97
C PHE A 274 5.76 9.91 -2.22
N PHE A 275 6.10 8.87 -1.47
CA PHE A 275 5.40 7.58 -1.51
C PHE A 275 3.92 7.76 -1.23
N ALA A 276 3.54 8.42 -0.14
CA ALA A 276 2.14 8.62 0.25
C ALA A 276 1.37 9.52 -0.75
N CYS A 277 2.03 10.52 -1.36
CA CYS A 277 1.44 11.33 -2.43
C CYS A 277 1.21 10.54 -3.73
N CYS A 278 2.11 9.62 -4.06
CA CYS A 278 2.13 8.87 -5.32
C CYS A 278 1.75 7.39 -5.13
N GLN A 279 1.14 7.03 -3.99
CA GLN A 279 1.02 5.66 -3.54
C GLN A 279 0.29 4.79 -4.56
N ILE A 280 -0.78 5.31 -5.16
CA ILE A 280 -1.52 4.64 -6.23
C ILE A 280 -0.63 4.13 -7.38
N PHE A 281 0.45 4.84 -7.73
CA PHE A 281 1.35 4.42 -8.80
C PHE A 281 2.23 3.25 -8.37
N PHE A 282 2.66 3.20 -7.10
CA PHE A 282 3.39 2.04 -6.57
C PHE A 282 2.53 0.79 -6.62
N TYR A 283 1.28 0.89 -6.14
CA TYR A 283 0.33 -0.22 -6.16
C TYR A 283 -0.06 -0.65 -7.58
N ALA A 284 -0.16 0.29 -8.53
CA ALA A 284 -0.52 -0.02 -9.91
C ALA A 284 0.65 -0.58 -10.74
N LEU A 285 1.86 -0.04 -10.57
CA LEU A 285 3.00 -0.34 -11.43
C LEU A 285 3.91 -1.42 -10.87
N ARG A 286 4.14 -1.46 -9.55
CA ARG A 286 5.05 -2.44 -8.93
C ARG A 286 4.68 -3.89 -9.28
N PRO A 287 3.40 -4.31 -9.25
CA PRO A 287 3.05 -5.68 -9.59
C PRO A 287 3.57 -6.11 -10.97
N MET A 288 3.54 -5.21 -11.96
CA MET A 288 3.99 -5.47 -13.33
C MET A 288 5.48 -5.82 -13.43
N PHE A 289 6.29 -5.40 -12.45
CA PHE A 289 7.73 -5.67 -12.39
C PHE A 289 8.10 -6.85 -11.48
N ILE A 290 7.20 -7.26 -10.59
CA ILE A 290 7.46 -8.31 -9.60
C ILE A 290 6.91 -9.66 -10.04
N THR A 291 5.61 -9.71 -10.36
CA THR A 291 4.94 -10.96 -10.77
C THR A 291 4.12 -10.71 -12.02
N GLN A 292 4.33 -11.52 -13.05
CA GLN A 292 3.57 -11.42 -14.29
C GLN A 292 2.38 -12.37 -14.28
N ILE A 293 1.18 -11.80 -14.32
CA ILE A 293 -0.08 -12.54 -14.52
C ILE A 293 -0.33 -12.78 -16.01
N GLN A 294 -1.03 -13.87 -16.33
CA GLN A 294 -1.45 -14.13 -17.71
C GLN A 294 -2.55 -13.16 -18.12
N PHE A 295 -2.41 -12.59 -19.31
CA PHE A 295 -3.44 -11.75 -19.89
C PHE A 295 -4.60 -12.62 -20.41
N THR A 296 -5.80 -12.35 -19.94
CA THR A 296 -7.01 -13.13 -20.28
C THR A 296 -8.02 -12.29 -21.07
N TYR A 297 -9.07 -12.93 -21.58
CA TYR A 297 -10.14 -12.23 -22.30
C TYR A 297 -10.82 -11.15 -21.44
N ILE A 298 -10.88 -11.31 -20.11
CA ILE A 298 -11.44 -10.31 -19.20
C ILE A 298 -10.59 -9.04 -19.18
N HIS A 299 -9.27 -9.16 -19.28
CA HIS A 299 -8.38 -7.99 -19.39
C HIS A 299 -8.65 -7.23 -20.70
N LEU A 300 -8.81 -7.97 -21.81
CA LEU A 300 -9.18 -7.37 -23.10
C LEU A 300 -10.52 -6.64 -23.01
N LEU A 301 -11.54 -7.28 -22.41
CA LEU A 301 -12.85 -6.66 -22.22
C LEU A 301 -12.78 -5.42 -21.32
N ASN A 302 -11.96 -5.43 -20.27
CA ASN A 302 -11.80 -4.26 -19.41
C ASN A 302 -11.15 -3.10 -20.17
N ILE A 303 -10.12 -3.36 -20.98
CA ILE A 303 -9.48 -2.33 -21.82
C ILE A 303 -10.48 -1.77 -22.82
N ILE A 304 -11.17 -2.62 -23.57
CA ILE A 304 -12.17 -2.18 -24.57
C ILE A 304 -13.28 -1.38 -23.90
N GLY A 305 -13.84 -1.90 -22.80
CA GLY A 305 -14.92 -1.25 -22.06
C GLY A 305 -14.51 0.11 -21.50
N GLN A 306 -13.32 0.21 -20.90
CA GLN A 306 -12.82 1.47 -20.35
C GLN A 306 -12.52 2.49 -21.45
N VAL A 307 -11.81 2.09 -22.52
CA VAL A 307 -11.50 2.99 -23.64
C VAL A 307 -12.79 3.50 -24.29
N LEU A 308 -13.77 2.62 -24.49
CA LEU A 308 -15.07 3.02 -25.02
C LEU A 308 -15.76 4.03 -24.09
N ALA A 309 -15.80 3.75 -22.78
CA ALA A 309 -16.39 4.66 -21.80
C ALA A 309 -15.68 6.03 -21.79
N ASP A 310 -14.35 6.06 -21.78
CA ASP A 310 -13.57 7.29 -21.80
C ASP A 310 -13.79 8.09 -23.08
N VAL A 311 -13.84 7.42 -24.24
CA VAL A 311 -14.18 8.06 -25.53
C VAL A 311 -15.57 8.68 -25.48
N LEU A 312 -16.57 7.97 -24.93
CA LEU A 312 -17.93 8.50 -24.79
C LEU A 312 -17.95 9.70 -23.83
N VAL A 313 -17.26 9.63 -22.70
CA VAL A 313 -17.13 10.75 -21.74
C VAL A 313 -16.49 11.95 -22.41
N VAL A 314 -15.38 11.79 -23.12
CA VAL A 314 -14.72 12.90 -23.81
C VAL A 314 -15.62 13.47 -24.91
N LYS A 315 -16.31 12.62 -25.67
CA LYS A 315 -17.20 13.05 -26.77
C LYS A 315 -18.40 13.86 -26.27
N PHE A 316 -19.06 13.42 -25.19
CA PHE A 316 -20.31 14.02 -24.71
C PHE A 316 -20.12 15.02 -23.57
N MET A 317 -19.03 14.91 -22.81
CA MET A 317 -18.77 15.70 -21.59
C MET A 317 -17.44 16.48 -21.69
N GLY A 318 -16.57 16.19 -22.66
CA GLY A 318 -15.31 16.89 -22.87
C GLY A 318 -14.15 16.35 -22.03
N VAL A 319 -12.92 16.70 -22.42
CA VAL A 319 -11.68 16.21 -21.79
C VAL A 319 -11.57 16.53 -20.30
N ARG A 320 -12.23 17.60 -19.83
CA ARG A 320 -12.22 17.98 -18.42
C ARG A 320 -12.98 16.99 -17.54
N ALA A 321 -14.00 16.32 -18.07
CA ALA A 321 -14.71 15.26 -17.35
C ALA A 321 -13.80 14.04 -17.13
N LEU A 322 -13.05 13.63 -18.16
CA LEU A 322 -12.03 12.59 -18.00
C LEU A 322 -10.91 13.04 -17.03
N GLY A 323 -10.50 14.31 -17.10
CA GLY A 323 -9.55 14.89 -16.15
C GLY A 323 -10.03 14.82 -14.69
N TYR A 324 -11.35 14.92 -14.45
CA TYR A 324 -11.94 14.73 -13.12
C TYR A 324 -11.79 13.27 -12.65
N PHE A 325 -12.06 12.28 -13.51
CA PHE A 325 -11.86 10.87 -13.16
C PHE A 325 -10.40 10.57 -12.83
N ILE A 326 -9.47 10.94 -13.71
CA ILE A 326 -8.04 10.68 -13.50
C ILE A 326 -7.54 11.37 -12.22
N MET A 327 -7.91 12.63 -11.98
CA MET A 327 -7.48 13.33 -10.77
C MET A 327 -8.13 12.76 -9.51
N SER A 328 -9.40 12.37 -9.56
CA SER A 328 -10.10 11.73 -8.44
C SER A 328 -9.45 10.39 -8.09
N SER A 329 -9.07 9.59 -9.08
CA SER A 329 -8.35 8.32 -8.90
C SER A 329 -6.96 8.52 -8.30
N PHE A 330 -6.23 9.52 -8.80
CA PHE A 330 -4.92 9.86 -8.26
C PHE A 330 -5.05 10.24 -6.79
N LEU A 331 -5.87 11.25 -6.49
CA LEU A 331 -6.07 11.77 -5.13
C LEU A 331 -6.63 10.71 -4.18
N ALA A 332 -7.47 9.79 -4.66
CA ALA A 332 -8.02 8.68 -3.87
C ALA A 332 -6.91 7.84 -3.26
N GLY A 333 -5.89 7.48 -4.02
CA GLY A 333 -4.72 6.75 -3.54
C GLY A 333 -3.52 7.62 -3.22
N SER A 334 -3.72 8.89 -2.88
CA SER A 334 -2.68 9.82 -2.41
C SER A 334 -2.86 10.14 -0.92
N LEU A 335 -2.47 11.33 -0.46
CA LEU A 335 -2.76 11.87 0.88
C LEU A 335 -4.27 12.19 1.07
N HIS A 336 -5.11 11.17 1.05
CA HIS A 336 -6.54 11.24 1.33
C HIS A 336 -6.85 10.49 2.63
N PRO A 337 -7.78 10.97 3.49
CA PRO A 337 -8.09 10.31 4.77
C PRO A 337 -8.34 8.81 4.69
N CYS A 338 -9.07 8.37 3.66
CA CYS A 338 -9.34 6.94 3.47
C CYS A 338 -8.09 6.17 3.04
N ALA A 339 -7.17 6.78 2.29
CA ALA A 339 -5.98 6.10 1.74
C ALA A 339 -4.99 5.62 2.81
N GLY A 340 -5.18 6.03 4.07
CA GLY A 340 -4.39 5.49 5.17
C GLY A 340 -4.60 4.00 5.37
N HIS A 341 -5.70 3.42 4.87
CA HIS A 341 -5.95 1.98 4.92
C HIS A 341 -4.82 1.18 4.25
N PHE A 342 -4.35 1.59 3.06
CA PHE A 342 -3.23 0.95 2.34
C PHE A 342 -1.93 0.84 3.17
N ILE A 343 -1.70 1.75 4.12
CA ILE A 343 -0.54 1.67 5.02
C ILE A 343 -0.94 0.90 6.28
N ALA A 344 -2.08 1.26 6.87
CA ALA A 344 -2.57 0.72 8.13
C ALA A 344 -2.72 -0.81 8.11
N GLU A 345 -3.14 -1.35 6.98
CA GLU A 345 -3.52 -2.74 6.83
C GLU A 345 -2.35 -3.71 7.04
N HIS A 346 -1.18 -3.44 6.45
CA HIS A 346 -0.07 -4.41 6.40
C HIS A 346 1.30 -3.88 6.80
N TYR A 347 1.42 -2.59 7.10
CA TYR A 347 2.64 -2.10 7.74
C TYR A 347 2.64 -2.49 9.20
N VAL A 348 3.78 -2.98 9.67
CA VAL A 348 4.03 -3.22 11.09
C VAL A 348 4.10 -1.85 11.76
N LEU A 349 3.08 -1.50 12.53
CA LEU A 349 2.95 -0.20 13.21
C LEU A 349 3.19 -0.30 14.73
N ASN A 350 3.77 -1.40 15.21
CA ASN A 350 3.90 -1.66 16.64
C ASN A 350 4.98 -0.80 17.31
N GLU A 351 4.84 -0.66 18.63
CA GLU A 351 5.79 0.00 19.52
C GLU A 351 7.16 -0.70 19.60
N ASN A 352 7.25 -1.96 19.14
CA ASN A 352 8.50 -2.71 19.08
C ASN A 352 9.38 -2.33 17.89
N ASN A 353 8.92 -1.45 17.01
CA ASN A 353 9.75 -0.90 15.94
C ASN A 353 10.79 0.07 16.56
N ASN A 354 12.08 -0.23 16.40
CA ASN A 354 13.16 0.66 16.86
C ASN A 354 13.46 1.74 15.80
N SER A 355 13.71 2.98 16.23
CA SER A 355 14.17 4.04 15.33
C SER A 355 15.51 3.64 14.70
N ARG A 356 15.71 4.03 13.44
CA ARG A 356 16.98 3.83 12.71
C ARG A 356 18.18 4.49 13.41
N ARG A 357 17.93 5.47 14.30
CA ARG A 357 18.97 6.20 15.05
C ARG A 357 19.30 5.56 16.41
N GLU A 358 18.36 4.82 16.99
CA GLU A 358 18.49 4.17 18.31
C GLU A 358 18.76 2.67 18.20
N PHE A 359 19.09 2.20 16.99
CA PHE A 359 19.43 0.81 16.74
C PHE A 359 20.66 0.39 17.55
N ASP A 360 20.42 -0.43 18.58
CA ASP A 360 21.45 -1.14 19.32
C ASP A 360 21.53 -2.58 18.80
N ALA A 361 22.62 -2.91 18.09
CA ALA A 361 22.86 -4.23 17.51
C ALA A 361 22.85 -5.37 18.56
N LYS A 362 22.93 -5.05 19.85
CA LYS A 362 22.90 -6.03 20.96
C LYS A 362 21.50 -6.33 21.49
N LYS A 363 20.46 -5.63 21.03
CA LYS A 363 19.08 -5.74 21.56
C LYS A 363 18.09 -6.49 20.66
N VAL A 364 18.54 -7.21 19.63
CA VAL A 364 17.59 -7.93 18.77
C VAL A 364 17.45 -9.38 19.20
N ASN A 365 16.45 -9.58 20.06
CA ASN A 365 15.62 -10.77 20.10
C ASN A 365 14.23 -10.22 20.33
N ILE A 366 13.41 -10.08 19.28
CA ILE A 366 11.96 -9.91 19.48
C ILE A 366 11.49 -11.28 19.96
N PRO A 367 11.11 -11.45 21.24
CA PRO A 367 10.58 -12.71 21.71
C PRO A 367 9.37 -13.13 20.87
N PRO A 368 9.07 -14.43 20.70
CA PRO A 368 7.92 -14.89 19.93
C PRO A 368 6.59 -14.22 20.31
N GLU A 369 6.43 -13.86 21.58
CA GLU A 369 5.31 -13.11 22.14
C GLU A 369 5.22 -11.63 21.72
N LEU A 370 6.28 -11.08 21.12
CA LEU A 370 6.36 -9.70 20.62
C LEU A 370 6.42 -9.63 19.08
N LEU A 371 6.20 -10.75 18.38
CA LEU A 371 6.12 -10.77 16.92
C LEU A 371 5.14 -9.69 16.44
N PRO A 372 5.55 -8.86 15.48
CA PRO A 372 4.70 -7.79 15.01
C PRO A 372 3.43 -8.35 14.38
N ALA A 373 2.29 -7.81 14.76
CA ALA A 373 1.09 -8.00 13.97
C ALA A 373 1.35 -7.52 12.54
N GLU A 374 1.06 -8.37 11.56
CA GLU A 374 1.28 -8.08 10.15
C GLU A 374 -0.01 -7.68 9.42
N THR A 375 -1.12 -7.66 10.16
CA THR A 375 -2.41 -7.22 9.66
C THR A 375 -3.18 -6.49 10.75
N TYR A 376 -3.65 -5.29 10.46
CA TYR A 376 -4.38 -4.45 11.40
C TYR A 376 -5.75 -4.08 10.86
N SER A 377 -6.68 -3.95 11.78
CA SER A 377 -8.04 -3.50 11.49
C SER A 377 -8.24 -2.05 11.94
N TYR A 378 -9.31 -1.44 11.48
CA TYR A 378 -9.75 -0.08 11.78
C TYR A 378 -11.28 -0.08 11.87
N TYR A 379 -11.81 0.28 13.04
CA TYR A 379 -13.26 0.29 13.30
C TYR A 379 -13.87 1.70 13.31
N GLY A 380 -13.09 2.70 12.90
CA GLY A 380 -13.51 4.10 12.95
C GLY A 380 -14.48 4.51 11.84
N PRO A 381 -14.94 5.77 11.84
CA PRO A 381 -16.06 6.24 11.02
C PRO A 381 -15.80 6.22 9.52
N LEU A 382 -14.54 6.32 9.07
CA LEU A 382 -14.21 6.28 7.64
C LEU A 382 -14.59 4.95 7.00
N ASN A 383 -14.75 3.90 7.81
CA ASN A 383 -15.06 2.58 7.31
C ASN A 383 -16.42 2.51 6.58
N LYS A 384 -17.34 3.42 6.92
CA LYS A 384 -18.64 3.57 6.26
C LYS A 384 -18.53 4.03 4.81
N LEU A 385 -17.45 4.70 4.45
CA LEU A 385 -17.18 5.20 3.10
C LEU A 385 -16.47 4.15 2.24
N THR A 386 -16.01 3.06 2.84
CA THR A 386 -15.06 2.10 2.28
C THR A 386 -15.54 0.66 2.46
N TRP A 387 -16.85 0.44 2.43
CA TRP A 387 -17.49 -0.88 2.56
C TRP A 387 -16.91 -1.71 3.69
N ASN A 388 -16.79 -1.17 4.90
CA ASN A 388 -16.27 -1.89 6.05
C ASN A 388 -14.89 -2.58 5.86
N VAL A 389 -14.07 -2.22 4.85
CA VAL A 389 -12.76 -2.87 4.61
C VAL A 389 -11.85 -2.82 5.84
N GLY A 390 -12.01 -1.80 6.68
CA GLY A 390 -11.27 -1.68 7.94
C GLY A 390 -11.47 -2.85 8.90
N TYR A 391 -12.50 -3.69 8.75
CA TYR A 391 -12.55 -5.02 9.40
C TYR A 391 -11.59 -5.98 8.67
N HIS A 392 -10.31 -5.61 8.63
CA HIS A 392 -9.35 -6.16 7.69
C HIS A 392 -8.82 -7.53 8.11
N ASN A 393 -8.65 -7.75 9.42
CA ASN A 393 -8.31 -9.08 9.93
C ASN A 393 -9.46 -10.05 9.69
N GLU A 394 -10.70 -9.60 9.93
CA GLU A 394 -11.91 -10.37 9.66
C GLU A 394 -12.02 -10.71 8.17
N HIS A 395 -11.75 -9.73 7.30
CA HIS A 395 -11.76 -9.89 5.85
C HIS A 395 -10.69 -10.88 5.37
N HIS A 396 -9.43 -10.74 5.80
CA HIS A 396 -8.38 -11.69 5.43
C HIS A 396 -8.64 -13.11 5.98
N ASP A 397 -9.19 -13.20 7.19
CA ASP A 397 -9.60 -14.49 7.75
C ASP A 397 -10.77 -15.10 6.99
N PHE A 398 -11.71 -14.32 6.46
CA PHE A 398 -12.89 -14.84 5.77
C PHE A 398 -13.24 -14.00 4.53
N PRO A 399 -12.45 -14.08 3.45
CA PRO A 399 -12.62 -13.23 2.26
C PRO A 399 -13.91 -13.55 1.48
N TYR A 400 -14.62 -14.59 1.86
CA TYR A 400 -15.90 -15.02 1.32
C TYR A 400 -17.11 -14.60 2.19
N ILE A 401 -16.89 -13.74 3.18
CA ILE A 401 -17.92 -13.06 3.96
C ILE A 401 -17.99 -11.60 3.48
N ALA A 402 -19.15 -11.20 2.95
CA ALA A 402 -19.35 -9.85 2.44
C ALA A 402 -19.21 -8.77 3.52
N TRP A 403 -18.78 -7.58 3.10
CA TRP A 403 -18.54 -6.45 3.99
C TRP A 403 -19.66 -6.08 4.97
N THR A 404 -20.93 -6.30 4.59
CA THR A 404 -22.09 -6.03 5.45
C THR A 404 -22.15 -6.93 6.68
N LYS A 405 -21.48 -8.08 6.63
CA LYS A 405 -21.47 -9.11 7.68
C LYS A 405 -20.16 -9.16 8.46
N LEU A 406 -19.12 -8.42 8.07
CA LEU A 406 -17.86 -8.35 8.82
C LEU A 406 -18.04 -7.87 10.28
N PRO A 407 -18.92 -6.89 10.58
CA PRO A 407 -19.19 -6.52 11.98
C PRO A 407 -19.78 -7.69 12.80
N GLU A 408 -20.64 -8.50 12.19
CA GLU A 408 -21.24 -9.67 12.83
C GLU A 408 -20.22 -10.80 13.01
N LEU A 409 -19.34 -11.01 12.04
CA LEU A 409 -18.19 -11.91 12.16
C LEU A 409 -17.31 -11.53 13.35
N ARG A 410 -16.94 -10.25 13.47
CA ARG A 410 -16.19 -9.74 14.62
C ARG A 410 -16.91 -10.04 15.93
N ARG A 411 -18.23 -9.79 15.97
CA ARG A 411 -19.04 -10.00 17.18
C ARG A 411 -19.08 -11.47 17.62
N ILE A 412 -19.22 -12.40 16.68
CA ILE A 412 -19.27 -13.84 16.99
C ILE A 412 -17.89 -14.34 17.46
N ALA A 413 -16.82 -13.96 16.76
CA ALA A 413 -15.46 -14.40 17.06
C ALA A 413 -14.65 -13.33 17.84
N ALA A 414 -15.30 -12.60 18.74
CA ALA A 414 -14.69 -11.49 19.49
C ALA A 414 -13.49 -11.95 20.33
N ASP A 415 -13.51 -13.17 20.85
CA ASP A 415 -12.39 -13.79 21.56
C ASP A 415 -11.12 -13.95 20.72
N PHE A 416 -11.24 -13.97 19.38
CA PHE A 416 -10.09 -13.95 18.47
C PHE A 416 -9.70 -12.55 18.02
N TYR A 417 -10.66 -11.62 17.90
CA TYR A 417 -10.44 -10.31 17.28
C TYR A 417 -10.26 -9.15 18.26
N ASP A 418 -10.76 -9.24 19.48
CA ASP A 418 -10.56 -8.22 20.52
C ASP A 418 -9.12 -8.16 21.05
N PRO A 419 -8.38 -9.29 21.17
CA PRO A 419 -6.98 -9.25 21.57
C PRO A 419 -6.03 -8.73 20.49
N LEU A 420 -6.46 -8.65 19.22
CA LEU A 420 -5.60 -8.20 18.13
C LEU A 420 -5.42 -6.67 18.15
N PRO A 421 -4.22 -6.17 17.83
CA PRO A 421 -4.02 -4.74 17.68
C PRO A 421 -4.82 -4.20 16.50
N HIS A 422 -5.27 -2.96 16.64
CA HIS A 422 -5.97 -2.23 15.60
C HIS A 422 -5.48 -0.78 15.54
N VAL A 423 -5.81 -0.11 14.45
CA VAL A 423 -5.53 1.29 14.21
C VAL A 423 -6.76 2.11 14.55
N ASP A 424 -6.58 3.22 15.25
CA ASP A 424 -7.67 4.13 15.63
C ASP A 424 -7.93 5.24 14.60
N SER A 425 -6.94 5.54 13.74
CA SER A 425 -7.02 6.64 12.79
C SER A 425 -6.16 6.41 11.55
N TRP A 426 -6.79 6.25 10.38
CA TRP A 426 -6.09 6.22 9.09
C TRP A 426 -5.36 7.53 8.77
N CYS A 427 -5.92 8.69 9.12
CA CYS A 427 -5.21 9.97 9.02
C CYS A 427 -3.97 9.98 9.92
N GLY A 428 -4.10 9.46 11.14
CA GLY A 428 -2.99 9.29 12.08
C GLY A 428 -1.90 8.40 11.49
N VAL A 429 -2.27 7.28 10.87
CA VAL A 429 -1.32 6.39 10.19
C VAL A 429 -0.56 7.09 9.08
N ILE A 430 -1.24 7.85 8.21
CA ILE A 430 -0.54 8.63 7.17
C ILE A 430 0.47 9.58 7.81
N TRP A 431 0.06 10.32 8.85
CA TRP A 431 0.94 11.25 9.56
C TRP A 431 2.14 10.54 10.17
N TRP A 432 1.92 9.48 10.96
CA TRP A 432 2.99 8.73 11.60
C TRP A 432 3.91 8.07 10.58
N PHE A 433 3.37 7.52 9.49
CA PHE A 433 4.18 6.98 8.42
C PHE A 433 5.06 8.05 7.80
N CYS A 434 4.54 9.24 7.48
CA CYS A 434 5.35 10.29 6.86
C CYS A 434 6.44 10.85 7.80
N PHE A 435 6.09 11.09 9.07
CA PHE A 435 6.92 11.92 9.97
C PHE A 435 7.66 11.17 11.08
N ASN A 436 7.28 9.94 11.42
CA ASN A 436 7.98 9.16 12.44
C ASN A 436 9.09 8.31 11.79
N ASP A 437 10.33 8.34 12.32
CA ASP A 437 11.46 7.61 11.73
C ASP A 437 11.42 6.09 11.97
N VAL A 438 10.56 5.66 12.88
CA VAL A 438 10.26 4.26 13.19
C VAL A 438 9.44 3.57 12.09
N ASN A 439 8.57 4.32 11.40
CA ASN A 439 7.67 3.80 10.37
C ASN A 439 8.26 4.11 8.98
N THR A 440 8.76 3.08 8.32
CA THR A 440 9.45 3.14 7.03
C THR A 440 8.87 2.12 6.05
N LEU A 441 9.34 2.14 4.80
CA LEU A 441 8.91 1.16 3.79
C LEU A 441 9.35 -0.27 4.13
N TRP A 442 10.24 -0.41 5.10
CA TRP A 442 10.78 -1.68 5.55
C TRP A 442 9.91 -2.38 6.60
N ASN A 443 8.97 -1.67 7.24
CA ASN A 443 8.11 -2.21 8.29
C ASN A 443 7.01 -3.09 7.69
N ARG A 444 7.41 -4.20 7.07
CA ARG A 444 6.56 -5.23 6.48
C ARG A 444 7.13 -6.59 6.84
N VAL A 445 6.26 -7.57 7.04
CA VAL A 445 6.68 -8.95 7.25
C VAL A 445 6.94 -9.61 5.90
N LYS A 446 8.09 -10.28 5.78
CA LYS A 446 8.46 -11.10 4.64
C LYS A 446 8.72 -12.54 5.05
N ARG A 447 8.42 -13.43 4.11
CA ARG A 447 8.61 -14.87 4.21
C ARG A 447 9.36 -15.36 2.99
N THR A 448 10.19 -16.39 3.20
CA THR A 448 10.82 -17.08 2.08
C THR A 448 9.75 -17.92 1.38
N GLY A 449 9.36 -17.49 0.18
CA GLY A 449 8.42 -18.24 -0.62
C GLY A 449 8.95 -19.63 -1.00
N LYS A 450 8.05 -20.63 -1.00
CA LYS A 450 8.38 -21.97 -1.53
C LYS A 450 8.54 -21.93 -3.04
N GLU A 451 7.80 -21.05 -3.72
CA GLU A 451 7.91 -20.83 -5.15
C GLU A 451 8.86 -19.66 -5.42
N LYS A 452 10.04 -19.97 -5.98
CA LYS A 452 11.06 -18.96 -6.36
C LYS A 452 10.83 -18.39 -7.76
N HIS A 453 9.67 -18.65 -8.34
CA HIS A 453 9.38 -18.36 -9.73
C HIS A 453 8.25 -17.33 -9.81
N GLY A 454 8.62 -16.05 -9.78
CA GLY A 454 7.86 -14.97 -10.43
C GLY A 454 7.81 -15.13 -11.96
N THR A 455 7.77 -16.36 -12.47
CA THR A 455 7.72 -16.72 -13.89
C THR A 455 6.34 -17.26 -14.17
N LYS A 456 5.51 -16.46 -14.84
CA LYS A 456 4.21 -16.83 -15.42
C LYS A 456 3.42 -17.83 -14.56
N VAL A 457 2.66 -17.33 -13.60
CA VAL A 457 1.66 -18.16 -12.92
C VAL A 457 0.73 -18.75 -13.99
N SER A 458 0.90 -20.05 -14.27
CA SER A 458 0.20 -20.78 -15.33
C SER A 458 -1.13 -21.34 -14.87
N CYS A 459 -1.38 -21.34 -13.56
CA CYS A 459 -2.70 -21.64 -13.04
C CYS A 459 -3.65 -20.50 -13.40
N LYS A 460 -4.85 -20.87 -13.85
CA LYS A 460 -5.93 -19.92 -14.06
C LYS A 460 -6.42 -19.46 -12.71
N LEU A 461 -5.75 -18.44 -12.14
CA LEU A 461 -6.20 -17.75 -10.91
C LEU A 461 -7.63 -17.24 -11.07
N ASP A 462 -8.08 -17.05 -12.30
CA ASP A 462 -9.39 -16.59 -12.71
C ASP A 462 -10.48 -17.69 -12.75
N GLU A 463 -10.17 -18.96 -12.50
CA GLU A 463 -11.15 -20.08 -12.50
C GLU A 463 -11.71 -20.48 -11.12
N ASN A 464 -11.28 -19.84 -10.03
CA ASN A 464 -11.84 -20.07 -8.69
C ASN A 464 -12.58 -18.84 -8.14
#